data_AF-A0A810PZD6-F1
#
_entry.id   AF-A0A810PZD6-F1
#
_cell.length_a   1.000
_cell.length_b   1.000
_cell.length_c   1.000
_cell.angle_alpha   90.00
_cell.angle_beta   90.00
_cell.angle_gamma   90.00
#
_symmetry.space_group_name_H-M   'P 1'
#
loop_
_entity.id
_entity.type
_entity.pdbx_description
1 polymer ?
#
loop_
_entity_poly.entity_id
_entity_poly.type
_entity_poly.pdbx_seq_one_letter_code
_entity_poly.pdbx_strand_id
1 'polypeptide(L)'
;MTEYQNTRRQPARKTEKPMTRRERRRLLRLTVSGVLLVLVVAVKLLMPDVMGQYREKILHLMGENTDFVAAFSAVGRAFSGQGGIRDTLEDAYVAVFGEKEPQEAAAPAQTEAQIFSGVYGPENLPEEVKLEQQVLGFAYGAPLQGTVTSGFGYRIHPISQTDLFHYGVDLDAPEGSAIHAFARGTVAVVGQSSTLGNYVTVDHPGGFSTLYAHCRSVTASAGQTVRQGDLLAEVGQTGSATGPHLHFELHRGREYINPIYYVA
;
A
#
# COMPACT_ATOMS: atom_id res chain seq x y z
N MET A 1 -76.05 5.49 -51.70
CA MET A 1 -76.37 4.38 -50.78
C MET A 1 -75.79 3.10 -51.37
N THR A 2 -74.59 2.68 -50.96
CA THR A 2 -74.23 1.25 -50.92
C THR A 2 -72.96 1.05 -50.08
N GLU A 3 -73.03 0.03 -49.25
CA GLU A 3 -72.19 -0.32 -48.11
C GLU A 3 -70.71 -0.55 -48.45
N TYR A 4 -69.83 0.03 -47.64
CA TYR A 4 -68.43 -0.40 -47.54
C TYR A 4 -68.33 -1.38 -46.37
N GLN A 5 -68.08 -2.66 -46.68
CA GLN A 5 -67.91 -3.71 -45.67
C GLN A 5 -66.69 -3.40 -44.79
N ASN A 6 -66.95 -3.07 -43.52
CA ASN A 6 -65.92 -2.86 -42.50
C ASN A 6 -65.48 -4.23 -41.96
N THR A 7 -64.44 -4.81 -42.54
CA THR A 7 -63.77 -5.99 -41.99
C THR A 7 -62.96 -5.57 -40.76
N ARG A 8 -63.56 -5.66 -39.57
CA ARG A 8 -62.84 -5.60 -38.28
C ARG A 8 -61.82 -6.75 -38.24
N ARG A 9 -60.56 -6.47 -38.61
CA ARG A 9 -59.44 -7.31 -38.19
C ARG A 9 -59.27 -7.14 -36.68
N GLN A 10 -59.62 -8.17 -35.92
CA GLN A 10 -59.19 -8.30 -34.53
C GLN A 10 -57.66 -8.19 -34.48
N PRO A 11 -57.06 -7.36 -33.60
CA PRO A 11 -55.62 -7.41 -33.41
C PRO A 11 -55.28 -8.80 -32.88
N ALA A 12 -54.52 -9.56 -33.68
CA ALA A 12 -54.00 -10.85 -33.29
C ALA A 12 -53.31 -10.70 -31.93
N ARG A 13 -53.84 -11.38 -30.91
CA ARG A 13 -53.21 -11.52 -29.60
C ARG A 13 -51.81 -12.08 -29.86
N LYS A 14 -50.76 -11.26 -29.72
CA LYS A 14 -49.38 -11.72 -29.78
C LYS A 14 -49.23 -12.76 -28.67
N THR A 15 -49.31 -14.03 -29.04
CA THR A 15 -48.98 -15.13 -28.15
C THR A 15 -47.50 -15.00 -27.86
N GLU A 16 -47.18 -14.51 -26.66
CA GLU A 16 -45.80 -14.43 -26.18
C GLU A 16 -45.17 -15.81 -26.34
N LYS A 17 -44.12 -15.86 -27.18
CA LYS A 17 -43.40 -17.10 -27.46
C LYS A 17 -42.93 -17.64 -26.10
N PRO A 18 -43.30 -18.89 -25.73
CA PRO A 18 -42.97 -19.40 -24.40
C PRO A 18 -41.45 -19.44 -24.27
N MET A 19 -40.92 -18.62 -23.33
CA MET A 19 -39.49 -18.50 -23.09
C MET A 19 -38.84 -19.88 -23.00
N THR A 20 -37.77 -20.09 -23.77
CA THR A 20 -37.10 -21.38 -23.81
C THR A 20 -36.49 -21.71 -22.45
N ARG A 21 -36.31 -23.01 -22.13
CA ARG A 21 -35.73 -23.45 -20.85
C ARG A 21 -34.35 -22.82 -20.57
N ARG A 22 -33.59 -22.51 -21.62
CA ARG A 22 -32.27 -21.86 -21.53
C ARG A 22 -32.39 -20.37 -21.20
N GLU A 23 -33.33 -19.67 -21.81
CA GLU A 23 -33.62 -18.25 -21.53
C GLU A 23 -34.18 -18.07 -20.12
N ARG A 24 -35.12 -18.94 -19.69
CA ARG A 24 -35.64 -18.92 -18.32
C ARG A 24 -34.53 -19.13 -17.29
N ARG A 25 -33.58 -20.04 -17.53
CA ARG A 25 -32.43 -20.26 -16.64
C ARG A 25 -31.48 -19.07 -16.60
N ARG A 26 -31.27 -18.38 -17.71
CA ARG A 26 -30.46 -17.15 -17.76
C ARG A 26 -31.16 -16.00 -17.04
N LEU A 27 -32.46 -15.81 -17.27
CA LEU A 27 -33.25 -14.78 -16.61
C LEU A 27 -33.29 -15.01 -15.10
N LEU A 28 -33.49 -16.25 -14.67
CA LEU A 28 -33.47 -16.64 -13.26
C LEU A 28 -32.11 -16.40 -12.61
N ARG A 29 -31.01 -16.69 -13.32
CA ARG A 29 -29.65 -16.41 -12.82
C ARG A 29 -29.41 -14.91 -12.67
N LEU A 30 -29.83 -14.11 -13.64
CA LEU A 30 -29.67 -12.65 -13.60
C LEU A 30 -30.53 -12.00 -12.52
N THR A 31 -31.75 -12.48 -12.29
CA THR A 31 -32.58 -11.98 -11.19
C THR A 31 -32.02 -12.39 -9.83
N VAL A 32 -31.55 -13.63 -9.67
CA VAL A 32 -30.91 -14.08 -8.42
C VAL A 32 -29.62 -13.31 -8.16
N SER A 33 -28.77 -13.09 -9.16
CA SER A 33 -27.53 -12.32 -8.98
C SER A 33 -27.81 -10.84 -8.69
N GLY A 34 -28.82 -10.25 -9.33
CA GLY A 34 -29.24 -8.89 -9.05
C GLY A 34 -29.78 -8.71 -7.63
N VAL A 35 -30.64 -9.64 -7.17
CA VAL A 35 -31.16 -9.64 -5.80
C VAL A 35 -30.02 -9.83 -4.80
N LEU A 36 -29.09 -10.75 -5.07
CA LEU A 36 -27.94 -11.00 -4.20
C LEU A 36 -27.05 -9.75 -4.08
N LEU A 37 -26.77 -9.07 -5.19
CA LEU A 37 -25.96 -7.85 -5.20
C LEU A 37 -26.62 -6.73 -4.37
N VAL A 38 -27.92 -6.50 -4.58
CA VAL A 38 -28.67 -5.49 -3.82
C VAL A 38 -28.69 -5.84 -2.34
N LEU A 39 -28.80 -7.11 -1.98
CA LEU A 39 -28.79 -7.57 -0.60
C LEU A 39 -27.42 -7.37 0.05
N VAL A 40 -26.32 -7.66 -0.65
CA VAL A 40 -24.96 -7.40 -0.15
C VAL A 40 -24.71 -5.90 0.05
N VAL A 41 -25.15 -5.06 -0.90
CA VAL A 41 -25.03 -3.60 -0.78
C VAL A 41 -25.90 -3.07 0.36
N ALA A 42 -27.13 -3.58 0.52
CA ALA A 42 -28.02 -3.21 1.61
C ALA A 42 -27.45 -3.58 2.98
N VAL A 43 -26.87 -4.79 3.13
CA VAL A 43 -26.17 -5.21 4.35
C VAL A 43 -25.01 -4.26 4.66
N LYS A 44 -24.23 -3.86 3.66
CA LYS A 44 -23.10 -2.92 3.83
C LYS A 44 -23.54 -1.52 4.27
N LEU A 45 -24.71 -1.06 3.83
CA LEU A 45 -25.22 0.28 4.17
C LEU A 45 -26.02 0.31 5.48
N LEU A 46 -26.74 -0.76 5.82
CA LEU A 46 -27.64 -0.81 6.98
C LEU A 46 -27.01 -1.44 8.22
N MET A 47 -25.95 -2.26 8.06
CA MET A 47 -25.30 -2.99 9.15
C MET A 47 -23.77 -2.92 9.03
N PRO A 48 -23.16 -1.72 9.17
CA PRO A 48 -21.72 -1.53 9.01
C PRO A 48 -20.89 -2.36 10.01
N ASP A 49 -21.39 -2.53 11.25
CA ASP A 49 -20.69 -3.26 12.31
C ASP A 49 -20.62 -4.79 12.06
N VAL A 50 -21.65 -5.34 11.39
CA VAL A 50 -21.69 -6.77 11.03
C VAL A 50 -20.62 -7.05 9.98
N MET A 51 -20.49 -6.19 8.97
CA MET A 51 -19.43 -6.32 7.97
C MET A 51 -18.03 -6.21 8.59
N GLY A 52 -17.86 -5.41 9.65
CA GLY A 52 -16.60 -5.36 10.41
C GLY A 52 -16.20 -6.71 11.02
N GLN A 53 -17.14 -7.41 11.65
CA GLN A 53 -16.87 -8.72 12.27
C GLN A 53 -16.58 -9.85 11.27
N TYR A 54 -17.15 -9.79 10.06
CA TYR A 54 -16.88 -10.78 9.02
C TYR A 54 -15.71 -10.41 8.12
N ARG A 55 -15.37 -9.12 8.00
CA ARG A 55 -14.25 -8.64 7.18
C ARG A 55 -12.94 -9.26 7.62
N GLU A 56 -12.65 -9.29 8.91
CA GLU A 56 -11.44 -9.93 9.44
C GLU A 56 -11.40 -11.44 9.16
N LYS A 57 -12.52 -12.14 9.33
CA LYS A 57 -12.61 -13.58 9.03
C LYS A 57 -12.49 -13.90 7.54
N ILE A 58 -13.03 -13.03 6.68
CA ILE A 58 -12.94 -13.18 5.22
C ILE A 58 -11.52 -12.86 4.75
N LEU A 59 -10.90 -11.81 5.28
CA LEU A 59 -9.52 -11.45 4.97
C LEU A 59 -8.54 -12.51 5.45
N HIS A 60 -8.77 -13.12 6.61
CA HIS A 60 -7.98 -14.26 7.10
C HIS A 60 -8.17 -15.52 6.24
N LEU A 61 -9.36 -15.76 5.68
CA LEU A 61 -9.59 -16.88 4.75
C LEU A 61 -9.05 -16.61 3.33
N MET A 62 -8.76 -15.34 3.00
CA MET A 62 -8.26 -14.89 1.68
C MET A 62 -6.80 -14.41 1.74
N GLY A 63 -6.14 -14.56 2.90
CA GLY A 63 -4.85 -13.97 3.20
C GLY A 63 -3.86 -15.04 3.61
N GLU A 64 -3.13 -15.56 2.63
CA GLU A 64 -1.71 -15.93 2.75
C GLU A 64 -1.09 -16.21 1.37
N ASN A 65 -1.87 -16.61 0.34
CA ASN A 65 -1.36 -16.87 -1.02
C ASN A 65 -2.38 -16.67 -2.16
N THR A 66 -3.45 -15.89 -1.95
CA THR A 66 -4.49 -15.70 -2.97
C THR A 66 -4.05 -14.73 -4.07
N ASP A 67 -3.94 -15.20 -5.32
CA ASP A 67 -3.68 -14.34 -6.49
C ASP A 67 -4.99 -13.71 -6.99
N PHE A 68 -5.28 -12.52 -6.50
CA PHE A 68 -6.46 -11.76 -6.88
C PHE A 68 -6.50 -11.41 -8.37
N VAL A 69 -5.35 -11.17 -9.00
CA VAL A 69 -5.30 -10.85 -10.43
C VAL A 69 -5.70 -12.07 -11.25
N ALA A 70 -5.23 -13.26 -10.87
CA ALA A 70 -5.64 -14.51 -11.48
C ALA A 70 -7.13 -14.82 -11.23
N ALA A 71 -7.61 -14.64 -9.99
CA ALA A 71 -9.02 -14.88 -9.63
C ALA A 71 -9.97 -13.95 -10.39
N PHE A 72 -9.70 -12.64 -10.43
CA PHE A 72 -10.52 -11.68 -11.19
C PHE A 72 -10.43 -11.92 -12.70
N SER A 73 -9.27 -12.34 -13.22
CA SER A 73 -9.11 -12.69 -14.63
C SER A 73 -9.91 -13.94 -15.02
N ALA A 74 -9.93 -14.97 -14.16
CA ALA A 74 -10.73 -16.18 -14.36
C ALA A 74 -12.23 -15.87 -14.38
N VAL A 75 -12.68 -15.04 -13.44
CA VAL A 75 -14.07 -14.53 -13.41
C VAL A 75 -14.38 -13.73 -14.68
N GLY A 76 -13.48 -12.85 -15.10
CA GLY A 76 -13.62 -12.07 -16.34
C GLY A 76 -13.77 -12.95 -17.59
N ARG A 77 -12.99 -14.03 -17.70
CA ARG A 77 -13.10 -15.03 -18.78
C ARG A 77 -14.42 -15.79 -18.76
N ALA A 78 -14.93 -16.12 -17.57
CA ALA A 78 -16.22 -16.79 -17.41
C ALA A 78 -17.40 -15.91 -17.87
N PHE A 79 -17.32 -14.58 -17.67
CA PHE A 79 -18.33 -13.63 -18.16
C PHE A 79 -18.18 -13.29 -19.64
N SER A 80 -16.97 -13.30 -20.20
CA SER A 80 -16.73 -13.06 -21.63
C SER A 80 -17.06 -14.26 -22.53
N GLY A 81 -17.40 -15.41 -21.94
CA GLY A 81 -17.81 -16.63 -22.65
C GLY A 81 -16.66 -17.40 -23.29
N GLN A 82 -15.41 -17.04 -22.96
CA GLN A 82 -14.21 -17.74 -23.42
C GLN A 82 -13.78 -18.79 -22.39
N GLY A 83 -14.40 -19.97 -22.45
CA GLY A 83 -13.99 -21.14 -21.67
C GLY A 83 -15.13 -21.94 -21.04
N GLY A 84 -14.86 -23.21 -20.72
CA GLY A 84 -15.78 -24.07 -19.97
C GLY A 84 -16.00 -23.50 -18.57
N ILE A 85 -17.27 -23.39 -18.16
CA ILE A 85 -17.66 -22.81 -16.85
C ILE A 85 -17.04 -23.59 -15.68
N ARG A 86 -16.73 -24.88 -15.86
CA ARG A 86 -16.12 -25.73 -14.81
C ARG A 86 -14.64 -25.43 -14.64
N ASP A 87 -13.88 -25.44 -15.72
CA ASP A 87 -12.44 -25.19 -15.71
C ASP A 87 -12.11 -23.79 -15.16
N THR A 88 -12.93 -22.79 -15.51
CA THR A 88 -12.75 -21.40 -15.02
C THR A 88 -13.09 -21.21 -13.54
N LEU A 89 -14.00 -22.03 -12.98
CA LEU A 89 -14.32 -22.03 -11.55
C LEU A 89 -13.25 -22.76 -10.73
N GLU A 90 -12.67 -23.81 -11.31
CA GLU A 90 -11.58 -24.58 -10.70
C GLU A 90 -10.29 -23.76 -10.68
N ASP A 91 -9.96 -23.05 -11.76
CA ASP A 91 -8.84 -22.10 -11.81
C ASP A 91 -8.98 -20.99 -10.76
N ALA A 92 -10.19 -20.43 -10.60
CA ALA A 92 -10.46 -19.41 -9.61
C ALA A 92 -10.39 -19.96 -8.17
N TYR A 93 -10.82 -21.20 -7.96
CA TYR A 93 -10.74 -21.87 -6.67
C TYR A 93 -9.29 -22.18 -6.28
N VAL A 94 -8.50 -22.73 -7.19
CA VAL A 94 -7.07 -23.03 -6.97
C VAL A 94 -6.25 -21.76 -6.77
N ALA A 95 -6.54 -20.68 -7.51
CA ALA A 95 -5.88 -19.39 -7.32
C ALA A 95 -6.17 -18.74 -5.96
N VAL A 96 -7.29 -19.11 -5.32
CA VAL A 96 -7.69 -18.56 -4.03
C VAL A 96 -7.30 -19.47 -2.87
N PHE A 97 -7.35 -20.79 -3.06
CA PHE A 97 -7.27 -21.77 -1.97
C PHE A 97 -6.26 -22.92 -2.18
N GLY A 98 -5.46 -22.91 -3.25
CA GLY A 98 -4.48 -23.98 -3.53
C GLY A 98 -3.15 -23.76 -2.81
N GLU A 99 -2.76 -24.69 -1.94
CA GLU A 99 -1.41 -24.75 -1.35
C GLU A 99 -0.38 -25.30 -2.35
N LYS A 100 0.82 -24.73 -2.41
CA LYS A 100 1.90 -25.17 -3.31
C LYS A 100 2.92 -26.01 -2.53
N GLU A 101 3.14 -27.26 -2.93
CA GLU A 101 4.26 -28.08 -2.41
C GLU A 101 5.63 -27.58 -2.91
N PRO A 102 6.72 -27.82 -2.16
CA PRO A 102 8.01 -27.15 -2.34
C PRO A 102 8.88 -27.85 -3.39
N GLN A 103 9.42 -27.09 -4.33
CA GLN A 103 10.43 -27.56 -5.28
C GLN A 103 11.77 -26.91 -4.97
N GLU A 104 12.71 -27.74 -4.54
CA GLU A 104 14.10 -27.42 -4.23
C GLU A 104 14.91 -27.22 -5.52
N ALA A 105 15.40 -26.01 -5.79
CA ALA A 105 16.50 -25.76 -6.72
C ALA A 105 17.13 -24.35 -6.52
N ALA A 106 18.41 -24.38 -6.17
CA ALA A 106 19.47 -23.39 -6.43
C ALA A 106 19.23 -21.90 -6.06
N ALA A 107 20.01 -21.44 -5.09
CA ALA A 107 20.21 -20.01 -4.80
C ALA A 107 20.71 -19.24 -6.04
N PRO A 108 20.07 -18.11 -6.36
CA PRO A 108 20.82 -16.86 -6.39
C PRO A 108 20.05 -15.66 -5.79
N ALA A 109 20.83 -14.76 -5.18
CA ALA A 109 20.50 -13.37 -4.83
C ALA A 109 19.10 -13.08 -4.26
N GLN A 110 19.03 -13.05 -2.93
CA GLN A 110 17.89 -12.50 -2.20
C GLN A 110 17.63 -11.07 -2.69
N THR A 111 16.57 -10.91 -3.46
CA THR A 111 16.13 -9.62 -3.98
C THR A 111 15.46 -8.87 -2.83
N GLU A 112 15.93 -7.64 -2.58
CA GLU A 112 15.66 -6.76 -1.43
C GLU A 112 14.17 -6.55 -1.09
N ALA A 113 13.26 -6.89 -2.00
CA ALA A 113 11.81 -6.78 -1.82
C ALA A 113 11.21 -7.78 -0.81
N GLN A 114 11.88 -8.89 -0.49
CA GLN A 114 11.32 -9.94 0.38
C GLN A 114 11.57 -9.74 1.89
N ILE A 115 12.45 -8.81 2.28
CA ILE A 115 12.68 -8.49 3.70
C ILE A 115 11.62 -7.47 4.21
N PHE A 116 10.86 -6.83 3.31
CA PHE A 116 10.00 -5.69 3.65
C PHE A 116 8.53 -6.05 4.01
N SER A 117 8.11 -7.32 3.96
CA SER A 117 6.69 -7.70 4.16
C SER A 117 6.44 -8.58 5.39
N GLY A 118 7.02 -8.25 6.54
CA GLY A 118 6.56 -8.77 7.83
C GLY A 118 5.23 -8.12 8.20
N VAL A 119 4.12 -8.75 7.79
CA VAL A 119 2.74 -8.64 8.31
C VAL A 119 2.45 -7.43 9.23
N TYR A 120 2.18 -6.26 8.64
CA TYR A 120 1.62 -5.12 9.37
C TYR A 120 0.09 -5.21 9.38
N GLY A 121 -0.49 -5.63 10.50
CA GLY A 121 -1.90 -5.38 10.81
C GLY A 121 -2.08 -3.96 11.39
N PRO A 122 -3.13 -3.21 11.02
CA PRO A 122 -3.37 -1.84 11.53
C PRO A 122 -3.53 -1.77 13.06
N GLU A 123 -3.83 -2.90 13.72
CA GLU A 123 -3.95 -3.02 15.17
C GLU A 123 -2.63 -2.89 15.96
N ASN A 124 -1.48 -3.04 15.30
CA ASN A 124 -0.17 -3.05 15.97
C ASN A 124 0.73 -1.87 15.59
N LEU A 125 0.30 -0.93 14.76
CA LEU A 125 1.13 0.24 14.42
C LEU A 125 1.08 1.30 15.52
N PRO A 126 2.20 2.00 15.81
CA PRO A 126 2.15 3.17 16.65
C PRO A 126 1.15 4.19 16.09
N GLU A 127 0.48 4.91 17.00
CA GLU A 127 -0.32 6.06 16.59
C GLU A 127 0.57 7.05 15.80
N GLU A 128 -0.04 7.79 14.88
CA GLU A 128 0.65 8.83 14.10
C GLU A 128 1.64 8.29 13.04
N VAL A 129 1.58 7.03 12.62
CA VAL A 129 2.42 6.47 11.54
C VAL A 129 1.68 6.36 10.19
N LYS A 130 2.35 6.70 9.08
CA LYS A 130 1.91 6.47 7.70
C LYS A 130 2.88 5.57 6.97
N LEU A 131 2.46 4.35 6.66
CA LEU A 131 3.26 3.40 5.89
C LEU A 131 3.23 3.69 4.40
N GLU A 132 2.13 4.25 3.89
CA GLU A 132 1.90 4.50 2.48
C GLU A 132 2.57 5.79 2.00
N GLN A 133 2.99 5.76 0.73
CA GLN A 133 3.53 6.93 0.04
C GLN A 133 2.53 8.10 0.07
N GLN A 134 3.03 9.28 0.45
CA GLN A 134 2.29 10.54 0.48
C GLN A 134 2.63 11.43 -0.72
N VAL A 135 1.69 12.27 -1.13
CA VAL A 135 1.96 13.36 -2.08
C VAL A 135 2.42 14.59 -1.31
N LEU A 136 3.69 14.97 -1.45
CA LEU A 136 4.30 16.03 -0.64
C LEU A 136 3.94 17.46 -1.11
N GLY A 137 3.67 17.64 -2.41
CA GLY A 137 3.26 18.93 -2.97
C GLY A 137 4.41 19.95 -3.13
N PHE A 138 5.66 19.52 -3.04
CA PHE A 138 6.86 20.32 -3.32
C PHE A 138 7.95 19.47 -3.97
N ALA A 139 8.96 20.12 -4.57
CA ALA A 139 10.12 19.44 -5.13
C ALA A 139 11.06 18.96 -4.03
N TYR A 140 11.56 17.73 -4.19
CA TYR A 140 12.45 17.06 -3.25
C TYR A 140 13.50 16.23 -3.98
N GLY A 141 14.55 15.83 -3.26
CA GLY A 141 15.57 14.91 -3.73
C GLY A 141 16.17 14.11 -2.58
N ALA A 142 16.75 12.96 -2.90
CA ALA A 142 17.37 12.09 -1.90
C ALA A 142 18.44 12.87 -1.10
N PRO A 143 18.43 12.79 0.24
CA PRO A 143 19.32 13.58 1.09
C PRO A 143 20.77 13.06 1.05
N LEU A 144 20.97 11.81 0.65
CA LEU A 144 22.25 11.14 0.58
C LEU A 144 22.22 10.12 -0.56
N GLN A 145 23.30 10.02 -1.32
CA GLN A 145 23.52 8.91 -2.24
C GLN A 145 24.14 7.76 -1.44
N GLY A 146 23.33 6.77 -1.10
CA GLY A 146 23.73 5.63 -0.26
C GLY A 146 22.78 4.46 -0.42
N THR A 147 23.08 3.36 0.27
CA THR A 147 22.26 2.14 0.23
C THR A 147 21.36 2.10 1.45
N VAL A 148 20.08 1.79 1.26
CA VAL A 148 19.17 1.55 2.39
C VAL A 148 19.61 0.30 3.14
N THR A 149 19.95 0.43 4.42
CA THR A 149 20.33 -0.70 5.28
C THR A 149 19.27 -1.03 6.33
N SER A 150 18.43 -0.08 6.69
CA SER A 150 17.28 -0.32 7.57
C SER A 150 16.08 0.51 7.12
N GLY A 151 14.94 -0.16 6.92
CA GLY A 151 13.69 0.47 6.51
C GLY A 151 12.88 1.02 7.69
N PHE A 152 11.90 1.84 7.37
CA PHE A 152 10.89 2.33 8.30
C PHE A 152 9.91 1.19 8.65
N GLY A 153 9.57 1.05 9.93
CA GLY A 153 8.68 -0.02 10.39
C GLY A 153 9.23 -0.82 11.57
N TYR A 154 8.52 -1.90 11.93
CA TYR A 154 8.97 -2.79 13.00
C TYR A 154 10.19 -3.60 12.56
N ARG A 155 11.17 -3.68 13.45
CA ARG A 155 12.29 -4.61 13.34
C ARG A 155 12.49 -5.35 14.64
N ILE A 156 12.81 -6.64 14.53
CA ILE A 156 13.26 -7.45 15.65
C ILE A 156 14.63 -6.91 16.05
N HIS A 157 14.74 -6.32 17.24
CA HIS A 157 16.04 -5.84 17.72
C HIS A 157 16.97 -7.04 17.93
N PRO A 158 18.15 -7.09 17.28
CA PRO A 158 18.98 -8.30 17.20
C PRO A 158 19.54 -8.77 18.56
N ILE A 159 19.55 -7.88 19.57
CA ILE A 159 20.09 -8.16 20.90
C ILE A 159 18.99 -8.37 21.93
N SER A 160 17.86 -7.65 21.85
CA SER A 160 16.79 -7.72 22.86
C SER A 160 15.60 -8.57 22.43
N GLN A 161 15.57 -9.03 21.17
CA GLN A 161 14.47 -9.80 20.56
C GLN A 161 13.09 -9.14 20.75
N THR A 162 13.09 -7.82 20.94
CA THR A 162 11.88 -7.02 21.10
C THR A 162 11.68 -6.18 19.84
N ASP A 163 10.44 -6.13 19.38
CA ASP A 163 10.05 -5.28 18.26
C ASP A 163 10.19 -3.81 18.65
N LEU A 164 11.13 -3.12 18.00
CA LEU A 164 11.26 -1.66 18.10
C LEU A 164 10.89 -1.08 16.75
N PHE A 165 9.96 -0.13 16.77
CA PHE A 165 9.56 0.59 15.58
C PHE A 165 10.66 1.57 15.18
N HIS A 166 11.12 1.47 13.94
CA HIS A 166 12.08 2.37 13.34
C HIS A 166 11.34 3.49 12.61
N TYR A 167 11.46 4.71 13.13
CA TYR A 167 10.72 5.89 12.68
C TYR A 167 11.37 6.63 11.49
N GLY A 168 12.40 6.04 10.90
CA GLY A 168 13.12 6.58 9.75
C GLY A 168 13.62 5.50 8.82
N VAL A 169 14.53 5.89 7.93
CA VAL A 169 15.32 5.00 7.09
C VAL A 169 16.80 5.25 7.35
N ASP A 170 17.56 4.17 7.42
CA ASP A 170 19.01 4.24 7.57
C ASP A 170 19.67 4.05 6.19
N LEU A 171 20.50 5.02 5.81
CA LEU A 171 21.24 5.07 4.55
C LEU A 171 22.74 4.94 4.84
N ASP A 172 23.33 3.82 4.43
CA ASP A 172 24.77 3.58 4.55
C ASP A 172 25.56 4.40 3.53
N ALA A 173 26.58 5.09 4.03
CA ALA A 173 27.56 5.79 3.22
C ALA A 173 28.85 6.01 4.04
N PRO A 174 30.00 6.22 3.39
CA PRO A 174 31.24 6.51 4.09
C PRO A 174 31.12 7.70 5.05
N GLU A 175 31.77 7.64 6.21
CA GLU A 175 31.89 8.79 7.11
C GLU A 175 32.47 10.02 6.37
N GLY A 176 31.87 11.19 6.57
CA GLY A 176 32.22 12.41 5.85
C GLY A 176 31.43 12.62 4.54
N SER A 177 30.62 11.67 4.09
CA SER A 177 29.75 11.86 2.93
C SER A 177 28.79 13.02 3.14
N ALA A 178 28.55 13.81 2.10
CA ALA A 178 27.71 14.99 2.17
C ALA A 178 26.22 14.64 2.32
N ILE A 179 25.58 15.20 3.36
CA ILE A 179 24.13 15.15 3.59
C ILE A 179 23.52 16.46 3.12
N HIS A 180 22.54 16.36 2.23
CA HIS A 180 21.90 17.50 1.59
C HIS A 180 20.46 17.68 2.05
N ALA A 181 19.98 18.92 1.95
CA ALA A 181 18.59 19.27 2.23
C ALA A 181 17.66 18.57 1.23
N PHE A 182 16.68 17.87 1.79
CA PHE A 182 15.70 17.06 1.06
C PHE A 182 14.84 17.94 0.16
N ALA A 183 14.44 19.09 0.67
CA ALA A 183 13.62 20.08 -0.02
C ALA A 183 13.94 21.49 0.48
N ARG A 184 13.33 22.50 -0.16
CA ARG A 184 13.41 23.88 0.35
C ARG A 184 12.81 23.98 1.75
N GLY A 185 13.39 24.79 2.61
CA GLY A 185 12.90 24.92 3.98
C GLY A 185 13.72 25.88 4.83
N THR A 186 13.46 25.82 6.14
CA THR A 186 14.21 26.55 7.15
C THR A 186 14.72 25.56 8.18
N VAL A 187 16.02 25.61 8.47
CA VAL A 187 16.64 24.78 9.50
C VAL A 187 16.03 25.16 10.85
N ALA A 188 15.31 24.22 11.48
CA ALA A 188 14.57 24.48 12.70
C ALA A 188 15.45 24.22 13.93
N VAL A 189 16.13 23.08 13.96
CA VAL A 189 17.00 22.67 15.07
C VAL A 189 18.34 22.19 14.52
N VAL A 190 19.42 22.63 15.16
CA VAL A 190 20.72 21.96 15.12
C VAL A 190 21.01 21.55 16.55
N GLY A 191 21.15 20.26 16.80
CA GLY A 191 21.17 19.73 18.14
C GLY A 191 22.08 18.53 18.31
N GLN A 192 22.20 18.11 19.56
CA GLN A 192 22.94 16.92 19.94
C GLN A 192 22.16 16.13 20.99
N SER A 193 22.09 14.81 20.86
CA SER A 193 21.54 13.93 21.89
C SER A 193 22.31 12.62 21.99
N SER A 194 22.13 11.88 23.08
CA SER A 194 22.74 10.56 23.25
C SER A 194 22.25 9.56 22.19
N THR A 195 21.00 9.68 21.75
CA THR A 195 20.39 8.73 20.80
C THR A 195 20.68 9.13 19.36
N LEU A 196 20.36 10.37 18.98
CA LEU A 196 20.48 10.84 17.59
C LEU A 196 21.90 11.31 17.24
N GLY A 197 22.79 11.46 18.21
CA GLY A 197 24.09 12.08 17.99
C GLY A 197 23.93 13.55 17.62
N ASN A 198 24.79 14.05 16.74
CA ASN A 198 24.57 15.37 16.13
C ASN A 198 23.47 15.24 15.08
N TYR A 199 22.50 16.15 15.12
CA TYR A 199 21.37 16.11 14.21
C TYR A 199 20.95 17.51 13.77
N VAL A 200 20.25 17.56 12.64
CA VAL A 200 19.61 18.75 12.11
C VAL A 200 18.18 18.43 11.71
N THR A 201 17.27 19.39 11.88
CA THR A 201 15.91 19.30 11.36
C THR A 201 15.61 20.48 10.44
N VAL A 202 14.78 20.25 9.42
CA VAL A 202 14.37 21.29 8.47
C VAL A 202 12.86 21.30 8.36
N ASP A 203 12.26 22.47 8.58
CA ASP A 203 10.84 22.70 8.35
C ASP A 203 10.58 23.03 6.87
N HIS A 204 9.58 22.39 6.32
CA HIS A 204 9.17 22.49 4.92
C HIS A 204 7.73 23.03 4.80
N PRO A 205 7.34 23.52 3.60
CA PRO A 205 5.97 23.94 3.35
C PRO A 205 4.96 22.81 3.60
N GLY A 206 3.73 23.15 3.99
CA GLY A 206 2.65 22.16 4.16
C GLY A 206 2.65 21.42 5.50
N GLY A 207 3.47 21.89 6.46
CA GLY A 207 3.62 21.29 7.79
C GLY A 207 4.52 20.06 7.80
N PHE A 208 5.32 19.87 6.75
CA PHE A 208 6.29 18.79 6.68
C PHE A 208 7.59 19.20 7.36
N SER A 209 8.30 18.23 7.92
CA SER A 209 9.67 18.43 8.41
C SER A 209 10.51 17.19 8.17
N THR A 210 11.82 17.37 8.12
CA THR A 210 12.79 16.26 7.99
C THR A 210 13.80 16.30 9.12
N LEU A 211 14.30 15.12 9.50
CA LEU A 211 15.34 14.95 10.51
C LEU A 211 16.51 14.18 9.90
N TYR A 212 17.73 14.64 10.21
CA TYR A 212 18.98 14.06 9.77
C TYR A 212 19.85 13.81 11.00
N ALA A 213 20.13 12.56 11.33
CA ALA A 213 20.85 12.17 12.55
C ALA A 213 22.17 11.44 12.29
N HIS A 214 22.86 11.11 13.37
CA HIS A 214 24.16 10.45 13.42
C HIS A 214 25.28 11.21 12.71
N CYS A 215 25.12 12.52 12.48
CA CYS A 215 26.07 13.33 11.73
C CYS A 215 27.41 13.43 12.47
N ARG A 216 28.53 13.44 11.74
CA ARG A 216 29.83 13.75 12.35
C ARG A 216 29.99 15.25 12.58
N SER A 217 29.44 16.05 11.67
CA SER A 217 29.48 17.51 11.67
C SER A 217 28.18 18.03 11.07
N VAL A 218 27.71 19.18 11.55
CA VAL A 218 26.58 19.91 10.97
C VAL A 218 27.10 21.28 10.55
N THR A 219 26.98 21.60 9.25
CA THR A 219 27.46 22.86 8.68
C THR A 219 26.35 23.91 8.59
N ALA A 220 25.10 23.46 8.61
CA ALA A 220 23.93 24.32 8.66
C ALA A 220 23.75 24.99 10.03
N SER A 221 23.08 26.15 10.05
CA SER A 221 22.74 26.89 11.27
C SER A 221 21.23 26.99 11.47
N ALA A 222 20.77 26.99 12.72
CA ALA A 222 19.35 27.22 13.03
C ALA A 222 18.88 28.58 12.46
N GLY A 223 17.69 28.59 11.85
CA GLY A 223 17.13 29.74 11.13
C GLY A 223 17.63 29.91 9.69
N GLN A 224 18.61 29.12 9.24
CA GLN A 224 19.09 29.16 7.87
C GLN A 224 18.00 28.71 6.90
N THR A 225 17.78 29.49 5.83
CA THR A 225 16.96 29.05 4.71
C THR A 225 17.80 28.19 3.77
N VAL A 226 17.26 27.04 3.39
CA VAL A 226 17.92 26.06 2.51
C VAL A 226 17.04 25.74 1.31
N ARG A 227 17.68 25.36 0.22
CA ARG A 227 17.08 24.82 -1.00
C ARG A 227 17.35 23.33 -1.06
N GLN A 228 16.56 22.63 -1.87
CA GLN A 228 16.84 21.23 -2.20
C GLN A 228 18.28 21.09 -2.70
N GLY A 229 19.03 20.15 -2.14
CA GLY A 229 20.42 19.88 -2.52
C GLY A 229 21.46 20.74 -1.82
N ASP A 230 21.08 21.69 -0.96
CA ASP A 230 22.05 22.46 -0.17
C ASP A 230 22.71 21.55 0.88
N LEU A 231 24.02 21.71 1.10
CA LEU A 231 24.75 20.96 2.13
C LEU A 231 24.24 21.32 3.54
N LEU A 232 23.93 20.30 4.34
CA LEU A 232 23.49 20.46 5.73
C LEU A 232 24.51 19.93 6.74
N ALA A 233 25.07 18.77 6.45
CA ALA A 233 25.85 17.99 7.39
C ALA A 233 26.73 16.96 6.67
N GLU A 234 27.52 16.23 7.44
CA GLU A 234 28.32 15.11 6.95
C GLU A 234 27.96 13.84 7.72
N VAL A 235 27.87 12.71 7.00
CA VAL A 235 27.63 11.38 7.58
C VAL A 235 28.64 11.09 8.67
N GLY A 236 28.15 10.53 9.76
CA GLY A 236 28.95 10.10 10.89
C GLY A 236 28.40 8.84 11.53
N GLN A 237 28.83 8.64 12.76
CA GLN A 237 28.48 7.51 13.61
C GLN A 237 28.27 7.99 15.06
N THR A 238 27.70 9.18 15.24
CA THR A 238 27.51 9.79 16.56
C THR A 238 26.19 9.33 17.19
N GLY A 239 26.11 9.33 18.52
CA GLY A 239 24.93 8.85 19.25
C GLY A 239 24.83 7.33 19.26
N SER A 240 23.62 6.79 19.12
CA SER A 240 23.35 5.36 19.12
C SER A 240 23.44 4.74 17.71
N ALA A 241 24.61 4.88 17.09
CA ALA A 241 24.91 4.32 15.77
C ALA A 241 25.87 3.13 15.85
N THR A 242 25.65 2.09 15.05
CA THR A 242 26.54 0.90 14.99
C THR A 242 27.61 0.98 13.90
N GLY A 243 27.58 2.03 13.09
CA GLY A 243 28.53 2.31 12.01
C GLY A 243 28.14 3.60 11.28
N PRO A 244 28.94 4.06 10.29
CA PRO A 244 28.65 5.27 9.53
C PRO A 244 27.37 5.16 8.70
N HIS A 245 26.36 5.95 9.00
CA HIS A 245 25.12 6.04 8.22
C HIS A 245 24.38 7.35 8.49
N LEU A 246 23.42 7.68 7.63
CA LEU A 246 22.41 8.70 7.89
C LEU A 246 21.13 8.01 8.36
N HIS A 247 20.63 8.38 9.54
CA HIS A 247 19.25 8.14 9.92
C HIS A 247 18.38 9.31 9.48
N PHE A 248 17.41 9.05 8.60
CA PHE A 248 16.55 10.06 7.99
C PHE A 248 15.07 9.82 8.30
N GLU A 249 14.40 10.84 8.82
CA GLU A 249 12.96 10.83 9.07
C GLU A 249 12.24 11.91 8.26
N LEU A 250 10.97 11.63 7.92
CA LEU A 250 10.06 12.57 7.27
C LEU A 250 8.76 12.64 8.06
N HIS A 251 8.34 13.84 8.44
CA HIS A 251 7.17 14.07 9.26
C HIS A 251 6.16 15.00 8.60
N ARG A 252 4.91 14.95 9.06
CA ARG A 252 3.90 15.99 8.85
C ARG A 252 3.16 16.29 10.15
N GLY A 253 3.48 17.43 10.77
CA GLY A 253 3.01 17.74 12.11
C GLY A 253 3.52 16.69 13.10
N ARG A 254 2.62 15.87 13.62
CA ARG A 254 2.94 14.78 14.56
C ARG A 254 3.11 13.42 13.87
N GLU A 255 2.76 13.33 12.59
CA GLU A 255 2.76 12.06 11.87
C GLU A 255 4.14 11.71 11.30
N TYR A 256 4.59 10.48 11.52
CA TYR A 256 5.76 9.87 10.90
C TYR A 256 5.39 9.26 9.55
N ILE A 257 6.07 9.69 8.50
CA ILE A 257 5.83 9.24 7.13
C ILE A 257 6.98 8.35 6.70
N ASN A 258 6.66 7.18 6.16
CA ASN A 258 7.64 6.26 5.60
C ASN A 258 8.50 6.95 4.50
N PRO A 259 9.79 7.24 4.76
CA PRO A 259 10.62 7.99 3.85
C PRO A 259 11.19 7.12 2.71
N ILE A 260 10.97 5.80 2.73
CA ILE A 260 11.57 4.85 1.77
C ILE A 260 11.28 5.23 0.30
N TYR A 261 10.12 5.85 0.05
CA TYR A 261 9.68 6.25 -1.29
C TYR A 261 10.40 7.49 -1.85
N TYR A 262 11.27 8.14 -1.07
CA TYR A 262 11.89 9.42 -1.45
C TYR A 262 13.42 9.45 -1.33
N VAL A 263 14.05 8.29 -1.04
CA VAL A 263 15.49 8.17 -0.78
C VAL A 263 16.25 7.31 -1.79
N ALA A 264 15.56 6.75 -2.78
CA ALA A 264 16.12 5.91 -3.85
C ALA A 264 16.14 6.63 -5.21
#